data_AF-A0A3M2BKZ9-F1
#
_entry.id   AF-A0A3M2BKZ9-F1
#
_cell.length_a   1.000
_cell.length_b   1.000
_cell.length_c   1.000
_cell.angle_alpha   90.00
_cell.angle_beta   90.00
_cell.angle_gamma   90.00
#
_symmetry.space_group_name_H-M   'P 1'
#
loop_
_entity.id
_entity.type
_entity.pdbx_description
1 polymer ?
#
loop_
_entity_poly.entity_id
_entity_poly.type
_entity_poly.pdbx_seq_one_letter_code
_entity_poly.pdbx_strand_id
1 'polypeptide(L)'
;MRGGTIGKHLRHTLDHYRALIDGYERAESVDYDRRQRNVPIESDRGAALDAVSELRRRVAALGEEGLRAPVRIRIMLAGDGAEAELDSTVGRELAFASHHAIHHNAMIKTIAAEFGVDTPDEFGVAPSTLNFLGQS
;
A
#
# COMPACT_ATOMS: atom_id res chain seq x y z
N MET A 1 12.59 -14.68 -10.79
CA MET A 1 11.16 -14.83 -10.44
C MET A 1 10.33 -13.86 -11.27
N ARG A 2 9.30 -14.34 -11.98
CA ARG A 2 8.42 -13.50 -12.82
C ARG A 2 7.39 -12.67 -12.03
N GLY A 3 7.46 -12.64 -10.70
CA GLY A 3 6.49 -11.92 -9.83
C GLY A 3 7.05 -10.70 -9.07
N GLY A 4 8.34 -10.40 -9.14
CA GLY A 4 9.00 -9.39 -8.28
C GLY A 4 9.74 -10.02 -7.10
N THR A 5 10.33 -9.18 -6.24
CA THR A 5 11.00 -9.58 -4.99
C THR A 5 10.18 -9.10 -3.79
N ILE A 6 10.49 -9.59 -2.58
CA ILE A 6 9.89 -9.08 -1.33
C ILE A 6 10.00 -7.55 -1.26
N GLY A 7 11.20 -7.01 -1.49
CA GLY A 7 11.44 -5.56 -1.50
C GLY A 7 10.62 -4.81 -2.53
N LYS A 8 10.41 -5.36 -3.74
CA LYS A 8 9.57 -4.73 -4.78
C LYS A 8 8.10 -4.67 -4.39
N HIS A 9 7.57 -5.75 -3.80
CA HIS A 9 6.20 -5.77 -3.29
C HIS A 9 6.02 -4.80 -2.13
N LEU A 10 6.96 -4.79 -1.17
CA LEU A 10 6.93 -3.86 -0.05
C LEU A 10 6.99 -2.41 -0.52
N ARG A 11 7.94 -2.05 -1.39
CA ARG A 11 8.01 -0.70 -1.95
C ARG A 11 6.70 -0.33 -2.64
N HIS A 12 6.15 -1.22 -3.47
CA HIS A 12 4.93 -0.93 -4.21
C HIS A 12 3.73 -0.62 -3.30
N THR A 13 3.58 -1.34 -2.19
CA THR A 13 2.49 -1.06 -1.24
C THR A 13 2.75 0.25 -0.47
N LEU A 14 3.98 0.51 -0.05
CA LEU A 14 4.34 1.76 0.61
C LEU A 14 4.18 2.98 -0.31
N ASP A 15 4.45 2.83 -1.61
CA ASP A 15 4.20 3.88 -2.61
C ASP A 15 2.72 4.27 -2.66
N HIS A 16 1.78 3.33 -2.48
CA HIS A 16 0.34 3.63 -2.45
C HIS A 16 -0.05 4.47 -1.24
N TYR A 17 0.40 4.07 -0.05
CA TYR A 17 0.18 4.87 1.15
C TYR A 17 0.81 6.26 1.04
N ARG A 18 2.04 6.34 0.51
CA ARG A 18 2.74 7.61 0.34
C ARG A 18 2.01 8.51 -0.65
N ALA A 19 1.59 8.00 -1.81
CA ALA A 19 0.85 8.77 -2.80
C ALA A 19 -0.44 9.35 -2.22
N LEU A 20 -1.18 8.54 -1.44
CA LEU A 20 -2.40 8.99 -0.77
C LEU A 20 -2.11 10.13 0.22
N ILE A 21 -1.17 9.93 1.15
CA ILE A 21 -0.92 10.91 2.20
C ILE A 21 -0.29 12.18 1.61
N ASP A 22 0.67 12.06 0.69
CA ASP A 22 1.28 13.21 0.02
C ASP A 22 0.22 14.00 -0.78
N GLY A 23 -0.67 13.33 -1.50
CA GLY A 23 -1.76 13.98 -2.25
C GLY A 23 -2.73 14.72 -1.31
N TYR A 24 -3.11 14.08 -0.21
CA TYR A 24 -3.95 14.70 0.81
C TYR A 24 -3.29 15.94 1.45
N GLU A 25 -2.05 15.81 1.95
CA GLU A 25 -1.35 16.89 2.64
C GLU A 25 -1.04 18.09 1.73
N ARG A 26 -0.86 17.85 0.43
CA ARG A 26 -0.54 18.88 -0.56
C ARG A 26 -1.76 19.42 -1.32
N ALA A 27 -2.95 18.88 -1.07
CA ALA A 27 -4.16 19.14 -1.85
C ALA A 27 -3.95 18.89 -3.37
N GLU A 28 -3.22 17.82 -3.69
CA GLU A 28 -2.96 17.36 -5.06
C GLU A 28 -3.76 16.07 -5.37
N SER A 29 -3.97 15.78 -6.66
CA SER A 29 -4.55 14.50 -7.05
C SER A 29 -3.62 13.35 -6.65
N VAL A 30 -4.16 12.33 -5.98
CA VAL A 30 -3.46 11.09 -5.64
C VAL A 30 -3.15 10.32 -6.92
N ASP A 31 -1.87 10.08 -7.18
CA ASP A 31 -1.39 9.39 -8.38
C ASP A 31 -0.62 8.13 -7.97
N TYR A 32 -1.28 6.98 -8.10
CA TYR A 32 -0.71 5.67 -7.78
C TYR A 32 0.21 5.13 -8.88
N ASP A 33 0.11 5.67 -10.10
CA ASP A 33 0.89 5.25 -11.25
C ASP A 33 2.30 5.86 -11.24
N ARG A 34 2.47 6.98 -10.51
CA ARG A 34 3.75 7.65 -10.34
C ARG A 34 4.74 6.82 -9.55
N ARG A 35 5.65 6.16 -10.27
CA ARG A 35 6.77 5.40 -9.68
C ARG A 35 7.90 6.33 -9.27
N GLN A 36 8.28 6.28 -7.99
CA GLN A 36 9.58 6.81 -7.57
C GLN A 36 10.70 5.88 -8.09
N ARG A 37 11.72 6.47 -8.72
CA ARG A 37 12.91 5.74 -9.22
C ARG A 37 14.02 5.83 -8.16
N ASN A 38 14.80 4.75 -8.01
CA ASN A 38 15.89 4.58 -7.04
C ASN A 38 15.47 4.65 -5.57
N VAL A 39 14.81 3.60 -5.09
CA VAL A 39 14.34 3.55 -3.69
C VAL A 39 15.16 2.51 -2.90
N PRO A 40 15.98 2.94 -1.92
CA PRO A 40 16.72 2.02 -1.04
C PRO A 40 15.85 0.95 -0.37
N ILE A 41 14.54 1.21 -0.21
CA ILE A 41 13.55 0.29 0.37
C ILE A 41 13.57 -1.11 -0.28
N GLU A 42 13.90 -1.25 -1.56
CA GLU A 42 13.91 -2.57 -2.22
C GLU A 42 15.07 -3.47 -1.76
N SER A 43 16.17 -2.89 -1.29
CA SER A 43 17.44 -3.58 -1.04
C SER A 43 18.02 -3.34 0.36
N ASP A 44 17.53 -2.34 1.09
CA ASP A 44 17.99 -1.95 2.42
C ASP A 44 16.86 -2.13 3.44
N ARG A 45 17.08 -3.04 4.40
CA ARG A 45 16.12 -3.35 5.46
C ARG A 45 15.89 -2.17 6.41
N GLY A 46 16.93 -1.38 6.71
CA GLY A 46 16.81 -0.20 7.56
C GLY A 46 15.91 0.84 6.91
N ALA A 47 16.19 1.16 5.64
CA ALA A 47 15.36 2.08 4.87
C ALA A 47 13.89 1.62 4.75
N ALA A 48 13.66 0.31 4.60
CA ALA A 48 12.32 -0.25 4.57
C ALA A 48 11.58 -0.07 5.91
N LEU A 49 12.24 -0.35 7.04
CA LEU A 49 11.66 -0.18 8.37
C LEU A 49 11.36 1.29 8.70
N ASP A 50 12.24 2.19 8.30
CA ASP A 50 12.04 3.63 8.47
C ASP A 50 10.83 4.13 7.69
N ALA A 51 10.70 3.71 6.43
CA ALA A 51 9.56 4.07 5.58
C ALA A 51 8.22 3.53 6.14
N VAL A 52 8.20 2.28 6.61
CA VAL A 52 7.01 1.71 7.29
C VAL A 52 6.66 2.54 8.52
N SER A 53 7.66 2.90 9.33
CA SER A 53 7.45 3.64 10.58
C SER A 53 6.97 5.07 10.32
N GLU A 54 7.51 5.73 9.30
CA GLU A 54 7.07 7.05 8.84
C GLU A 54 5.60 7.02 8.40
N LEU A 55 5.24 6.13 7.49
CA LEU A 55 3.89 6.04 6.96
C LEU A 55 2.88 5.66 8.05
N ARG A 56 3.26 4.77 8.97
CA ARG A 56 2.41 4.42 10.13
C ARG A 56 2.09 5.65 10.98
N ARG A 57 3.08 6.52 11.26
CA ARG A 57 2.85 7.76 12.03
C ARG A 57 1.92 8.72 11.28
N ARG A 58 2.13 8.90 9.97
CA ARG A 58 1.31 9.80 9.16
C ARG A 58 -0.13 9.34 9.04
N VAL A 59 -0.35 8.05 8.79
CA VAL A 59 -1.70 7.46 8.76
C VAL A 59 -2.41 7.62 10.11
N ALA A 60 -1.70 7.39 11.22
CA ALA A 60 -2.26 7.56 12.55
C ALA A 60 -2.66 9.02 12.88
N ALA A 61 -2.09 10.01 12.19
CA ALA A 61 -2.35 11.42 12.40
C ALA A 61 -3.60 11.95 11.66
N LEU A 62 -4.19 11.19 10.72
CA LEU A 62 -5.34 11.64 9.92
C LEU A 62 -6.58 11.94 10.77
N GLY A 63 -6.82 11.20 11.86
CA GLY A 63 -8.04 11.31 12.66
C GLY A 63 -9.33 11.01 11.87
N GLU A 64 -10.49 11.07 12.53
CA GLU A 64 -11.77 10.79 11.87
C GLU A 64 -12.14 11.81 10.80
N GLU A 65 -11.84 13.09 11.03
CA GLU A 65 -12.12 14.17 10.09
C GLU A 65 -11.26 14.02 8.82
N GLY A 66 -9.96 13.74 8.97
CA GLY A 66 -9.07 13.53 7.83
C GLY A 66 -9.50 12.32 6.99
N LEU A 67 -10.01 11.25 7.61
CA LEU A 67 -10.56 10.10 6.86
C LEU A 67 -11.79 10.46 6.01
N ARG A 68 -12.56 11.48 6.39
CA ARG A 68 -13.73 11.96 5.63
C ARG A 68 -13.37 13.01 4.58
N ALA A 69 -12.14 13.54 4.62
CA ALA A 69 -11.72 14.58 3.70
C ALA A 69 -11.78 14.10 2.23
N PRO A 70 -12.29 14.95 1.32
CA PRO A 70 -12.33 14.62 -0.10
C PRO A 70 -10.93 14.64 -0.70
N VAL A 71 -10.67 13.72 -1.62
CA VAL A 71 -9.46 13.70 -2.45
C VAL A 71 -9.85 13.40 -3.89
N ARG A 72 -9.00 13.78 -4.84
CA ARG A 72 -9.11 13.36 -6.24
C ARG A 72 -8.03 12.34 -6.54
N ILE A 73 -8.35 11.34 -7.35
CA ILE A 73 -7.40 10.34 -7.82
C ILE A 73 -7.16 10.60 -9.30
N ARG A 74 -5.90 10.55 -9.71
CA ARG A 74 -5.50 10.49 -11.12
C ARG A 74 -5.07 9.07 -11.43
N ILE A 75 -5.67 8.48 -12.45
CA ILE A 75 -5.37 7.10 -12.85
C ILE A 75 -5.39 6.95 -14.36
N MET A 76 -4.48 6.12 -14.85
CA MET A 76 -4.47 5.67 -16.23
C MET A 76 -5.26 4.36 -16.36
N LEU A 77 -6.43 4.42 -17.01
CA LEU A 77 -7.33 3.26 -17.15
C LEU A 77 -6.91 2.31 -18.28
N ALA A 78 -6.15 2.81 -19.26
CA ALA A 78 -5.66 2.06 -20.41
C ALA A 78 -4.22 2.47 -20.74
N GLY A 79 -3.45 1.57 -21.37
CA GLY A 79 -2.04 1.82 -21.72
C GLY A 79 -1.82 2.80 -22.88
N ASP A 80 -2.81 3.63 -23.20
CA ASP A 80 -2.76 4.64 -24.27
C ASP A 80 -2.28 6.02 -23.79
N GLY A 81 -2.05 6.16 -22.48
CA GLY A 81 -1.58 7.40 -21.86
C GLY A 81 -2.69 8.33 -21.41
N ALA A 82 -3.97 7.99 -21.63
CA ALA A 82 -5.08 8.81 -21.19
C ALA A 82 -5.31 8.66 -19.68
N GLU A 83 -5.45 9.79 -18.99
CA GLU A 83 -5.68 9.85 -17.56
C GLU A 83 -7.13 10.27 -17.27
N ALA A 84 -7.72 9.66 -16.26
CA ALA A 84 -9.01 10.06 -15.69
C ALA A 84 -8.79 10.64 -14.28
N GLU A 85 -9.58 11.65 -13.93
CA GLU A 85 -9.70 12.12 -12.54
C GLU A 85 -11.02 11.63 -11.93
N LEU A 86 -10.94 11.10 -10.71
CA LEU A 86 -12.07 10.54 -9.96
C LEU A 86 -12.15 11.17 -8.57
N ASP A 87 -13.36 11.48 -8.10
CA ASP A 87 -13.58 11.92 -6.72
C ASP A 87 -13.60 10.72 -5.76
N SER A 88 -12.98 10.90 -4.59
CA SER A 88 -12.96 9.91 -3.50
C SER A 88 -12.80 10.59 -2.13
N THR A 89 -12.54 9.81 -1.09
CA THR A 89 -12.18 10.29 0.25
C THR A 89 -10.91 9.61 0.75
N VAL A 90 -10.18 10.25 1.67
CA VAL A 90 -8.96 9.67 2.24
C VAL A 90 -9.23 8.29 2.83
N GLY A 91 -10.34 8.10 3.56
CA GLY A 91 -10.70 6.82 4.16
C GLY A 91 -11.01 5.74 3.13
N ARG A 92 -11.68 6.09 2.01
CA ARG A 92 -11.95 5.13 0.92
C ARG A 92 -10.66 4.69 0.25
N GLU A 93 -9.73 5.61 0.06
CA GLU A 93 -8.42 5.34 -0.55
C GLU A 93 -7.49 4.59 0.39
N LEU A 94 -7.51 4.89 1.69
CA LEU A 94 -6.76 4.15 2.69
C LEU A 94 -7.24 2.69 2.77
N ALA A 95 -8.55 2.46 2.65
CA ALA A 95 -9.09 1.11 2.57
C ALA A 95 -8.61 0.37 1.31
N PHE A 96 -8.55 1.05 0.15
CA PHE A 96 -7.98 0.49 -1.07
C PHE A 96 -6.50 0.12 -0.90
N ALA A 97 -5.66 1.06 -0.44
CA ALA A 97 -4.24 0.81 -0.19
C ALA A 97 -4.02 -0.35 0.80
N SER A 98 -4.89 -0.47 1.81
CA SER A 98 -4.85 -1.56 2.80
C SER A 98 -5.17 -2.92 2.20
N HIS A 99 -6.24 -3.02 1.42
CA HIS A 99 -6.59 -4.28 0.73
C HIS A 99 -5.51 -4.68 -0.29
N HIS A 100 -4.98 -3.70 -1.03
CA HIS A 100 -3.88 -3.92 -1.97
C HIS A 100 -2.61 -4.40 -1.25
N ALA A 101 -2.30 -3.82 -0.09
CA ALA A 101 -1.17 -4.23 0.73
C ALA A 101 -1.33 -5.66 1.27
N ILE A 102 -2.53 -6.06 1.70
CA ILE A 102 -2.82 -7.43 2.13
C ILE A 102 -2.57 -8.42 0.99
N HIS A 103 -3.04 -8.11 -0.22
CA HIS A 103 -2.78 -8.93 -1.41
C HIS A 103 -1.27 -9.13 -1.65
N HIS A 104 -0.49 -8.05 -1.57
CA HIS A 104 0.97 -8.15 -1.71
C HIS A 104 1.66 -8.84 -0.54
N ASN A 105 1.15 -8.73 0.68
CA ASN A 105 1.65 -9.48 1.83
C ASN A 105 1.48 -10.99 1.62
N ALA A 106 0.38 -11.44 0.99
CA ALA A 106 0.20 -12.84 0.62
C ALA A 106 1.28 -13.30 -0.39
N MET A 107 1.61 -12.46 -1.38
CA MET A 107 2.71 -12.76 -2.32
C MET A 107 4.07 -12.78 -1.63
N ILE A 108 4.32 -11.85 -0.71
CA ILE A 108 5.54 -11.81 0.10
C ILE A 108 5.66 -13.08 0.94
N LYS A 109 4.57 -13.54 1.57
CA LYS A 109 4.52 -14.80 2.32
C LYS A 109 4.92 -15.98 1.45
N THR A 110 4.37 -16.10 0.24
CA THR A 110 4.75 -17.15 -0.71
C THR A 110 6.24 -17.07 -1.06
N ILE A 111 6.76 -15.88 -1.39
CA ILE A 111 8.19 -15.73 -1.72
C ILE A 111 9.07 -16.09 -0.52
N ALA A 112 8.72 -15.66 0.70
CA ALA A 112 9.47 -15.95 1.91
C ALA A 112 9.57 -17.47 2.15
N ALA A 113 8.47 -18.20 1.97
CA ALA A 113 8.43 -19.65 2.09
C ALA A 113 9.38 -20.36 1.10
N GLU A 114 9.47 -19.89 -0.15
CA GLU A 114 10.42 -20.43 -1.15
C GLU A 114 11.89 -20.27 -0.74
N PHE A 115 12.19 -19.32 0.16
CA PHE A 115 13.51 -19.12 0.74
C PHE A 115 13.65 -19.72 2.15
N GLY A 116 12.69 -20.52 2.62
CA GLY A 116 12.72 -21.15 3.94
C GLY A 116 12.55 -20.15 5.09
N VAL A 117 11.91 -19.01 4.85
CA VAL A 117 11.60 -18.00 5.87
C VAL A 117 10.15 -18.12 6.28
N ASP A 118 9.93 -18.44 7.55
CA ASP A 118 8.59 -18.49 8.13
C ASP A 118 8.02 -17.09 8.37
N THR A 119 6.70 -16.97 8.17
CA THR A 119 5.92 -15.77 8.49
C THR A 119 4.72 -16.16 9.34
N PRO A 120 4.16 -15.27 10.18
CA PRO A 120 2.93 -15.54 10.90
C PRO A 120 1.81 -16.09 10.00
N ASP A 121 0.94 -16.94 10.55
CA ASP A 121 -0.12 -17.59 9.78
C ASP A 121 -1.11 -16.57 9.22
N GLU A 122 -1.34 -15.49 9.96
CA GLU A 122 -2.25 -14.41 9.62
C GLU A 122 -1.66 -13.41 8.61
N PHE A 123 -0.35 -13.46 8.36
CA PHE A 123 0.32 -12.52 7.46
C PHE A 123 -0.17 -12.70 6.01
N GLY A 124 -0.71 -11.63 5.43
CA GLY A 124 -1.30 -11.66 4.08
C GLY A 124 -2.74 -12.19 4.03
N VAL A 125 -3.38 -12.45 5.17
CA VAL A 125 -4.77 -12.88 5.23
C VAL A 125 -5.67 -11.67 5.49
N ALA A 126 -6.79 -11.56 4.77
CA ALA A 126 -7.74 -10.47 4.96
C ALA A 126 -8.38 -10.54 6.37
N PRO A 127 -8.58 -9.40 7.07
CA PRO A 127 -9.20 -9.38 8.39
C PRO A 127 -10.59 -10.04 8.44
N SER A 128 -11.39 -9.92 7.38
CA SER A 128 -12.70 -10.59 7.26
C SER A 128 -12.56 -12.12 7.25
N THR A 129 -11.54 -12.64 6.59
CA THR A 129 -11.22 -14.08 6.56
C THR A 129 -10.76 -14.56 7.93
N LEU A 130 -9.87 -13.81 8.60
CA LEU A 130 -9.44 -14.14 9.97
C LEU A 130 -10.62 -14.18 10.94
N ASN A 131 -11.52 -13.19 10.85
CA ASN A 131 -12.73 -13.16 11.66
C ASN A 131 -13.65 -14.36 11.38
N PHE A 132 -13.83 -14.76 10.12
CA PHE A 132 -14.62 -15.94 9.77
C PHE A 132 -14.03 -17.24 10.35
N LEU A 133 -12.71 -17.42 10.25
CA LEU A 133 -12.01 -18.59 10.79
C LEU A 133 -11.99 -18.63 12.32
N GLY A 134 -11.92 -17.48 12.99
CA GLY A 134 -11.98 -17.39 14.45
C GLY A 134 -13.37 -17.60 15.06
N GLN A 135 -14.41 -17.69 14.23
CA GLN A 135 -15.79 -18.01 14.64
C GLN A 135 -16.15 -19.49 14.42
N SER A 136 -15.18 -20.32 13.98
CA SER A 136 -15.35 -21.76 13.71
C SER A 136 -14.78 -22.64 14.83
#